data_AF-A0A1M6RY94-F1
#
_entry.id   AF-A0A1M6RY94-F1
#
_cell.length_a   1.000
_cell.length_b   1.000
_cell.length_c   1.000
_cell.angle_alpha   90.00
_cell.angle_beta   90.00
_cell.angle_gamma   90.00
#
_symmetry.space_group_name_H-M   'P 1'
#
loop_
_entity.id
_entity.type
_entity.pdbx_description
1 polymer ?
#
loop_
_entity_poly.entity_id
_entity_poly.type
_entity_poly.pdbx_seq_one_letter_code
_entity_poly.pdbx_strand_id
1 'polypeptide(L)'
;MRKVFFNALLAGAMILTGVSFSACSKDNDDLETRITAIEGYFNEAVGATVISATQAADGSWTLTMSDGKVITTPPSKSGSEVTVTENENNFIITVNGTQYVIPKAAAACQLIYSPQFEDGIEVYDGSTINVQFQMSPRLANLDNAQIDIQEAHELRTRGNSELFKVVDGASITGEMLMVPVQATGAEEGKTYAVNMVIMQNGKTYISNYFRIKVNSNNFVVESLEDYGFASSVVDAQKSEVTQSAAGTDTWHWNATIPADLVDDFNMADFFTGLPAGATFEVAGASKQLNENARNANEVLKNSLATDGSWSLAGRPGCDFEEGFMVNILVDGVVKMKVNWIFIDPLKEVSFKGGFNNLSEHMEICPEDGSGYWAPGANSWDIQKAFSAVYDGDDSQVPMQHGGSQAFLHEQWGKYSVQMKEEGDIIFHDGTRLALGDLGKKYAKYSKGVYWYLGGAAVTSSNRRNIADKPEDEAALIEKFGGNCNGEIISGWDWIPYEDWHDLIGIDITESGVMTTGQQYPGWGLRIHARAAYEYAYGQRYIGDGDGGIAFLFINRRGAAEGVIDPASR
;
A
#
# COMPACT_ATOMS: atom_id res chain seq x y z
N MET A 1 -10.57 -40.15 30.26
CA MET A 1 -10.79 -39.45 28.97
C MET A 1 -12.29 -39.44 28.69
N ARG A 2 -12.90 -38.25 28.68
CA ARG A 2 -14.37 -38.06 28.63
C ARG A 2 -14.87 -38.10 27.18
N LYS A 3 -16.06 -38.68 26.98
CA LYS A 3 -16.76 -38.88 25.69
C LYS A 3 -16.87 -37.65 24.77
N VAL A 4 -16.64 -36.45 25.29
CA VAL A 4 -16.66 -35.18 24.56
C VAL A 4 -15.51 -35.07 23.55
N PHE A 5 -14.34 -35.68 23.82
CA PHE A 5 -13.16 -35.63 22.95
C PHE A 5 -13.31 -36.40 21.62
N PHE A 6 -14.15 -37.45 21.59
CA PHE A 6 -14.36 -38.26 20.38
C PHE A 6 -15.43 -37.66 19.46
N ASN A 7 -16.38 -36.89 20.00
CA ASN A 7 -17.44 -36.24 19.22
C ASN A 7 -16.95 -34.93 18.57
N ALA A 8 -15.98 -34.24 19.17
CA ALA A 8 -15.37 -33.04 18.58
C ALA A 8 -14.57 -33.33 17.29
N LEU A 9 -14.14 -34.58 17.09
CA LEU A 9 -13.41 -35.01 15.89
C LEU A 9 -14.33 -35.33 14.69
N LEU A 10 -15.65 -35.42 14.90
CA LEU A 10 -16.57 -36.10 13.98
C LEU A 10 -17.62 -35.23 13.30
N ALA A 11 -17.66 -33.91 13.54
CA ALA A 11 -18.69 -33.05 12.95
C ALA A 11 -18.16 -31.65 12.60
N GLY A 12 -18.10 -31.35 11.29
CA GLY A 12 -17.87 -30.00 10.77
C GLY A 12 -17.13 -29.97 9.43
N ALA A 13 -17.83 -30.16 8.30
CA ALA A 13 -17.22 -30.32 6.96
C ALA A 13 -17.55 -29.17 5.98
N MET A 14 -16.57 -28.34 5.54
CA MET A 14 -16.66 -27.31 4.46
C MET A 14 -17.45 -27.77 3.20
N ILE A 15 -18.17 -26.85 2.51
CA ILE A 15 -19.15 -27.16 1.43
C ILE A 15 -18.68 -26.68 0.04
N LEU A 16 -18.97 -27.51 -0.97
CA LEU A 16 -18.85 -27.31 -2.42
C LEU A 16 -19.90 -26.35 -3.03
N THR A 17 -19.54 -25.70 -4.14
CA THR A 17 -20.44 -24.97 -5.05
C THR A 17 -21.26 -25.95 -5.90
N GLY A 18 -22.54 -25.63 -6.15
CA GLY A 18 -23.46 -26.51 -6.87
C GLY A 18 -23.21 -26.59 -8.38
N VAL A 19 -23.04 -27.82 -8.87
CA VAL A 19 -23.58 -28.25 -10.16
C VAL A 19 -24.36 -29.54 -9.90
N SER A 20 -25.53 -29.66 -10.52
CA SER A 20 -26.44 -30.79 -10.37
C SER A 20 -25.74 -32.12 -10.61
N PHE A 21 -25.78 -33.02 -9.63
CA PHE A 21 -25.38 -34.41 -9.82
C PHE A 21 -26.37 -35.10 -10.75
N SER A 22 -25.92 -35.50 -11.94
CA SER A 22 -26.55 -36.59 -12.69
C SER A 22 -25.63 -37.80 -12.59
N ALA A 23 -26.05 -38.79 -11.81
CA ALA A 23 -25.43 -40.11 -11.87
C ALA A 23 -25.76 -40.77 -13.22
N CYS A 24 -24.76 -41.50 -13.75
CA CYS A 24 -24.76 -42.38 -14.93
C CYS A 24 -24.48 -41.76 -16.31
N SER A 25 -23.22 -41.80 -16.75
CA SER A 25 -22.80 -42.64 -17.89
C SER A 25 -21.27 -42.72 -17.96
N LYS A 26 -20.76 -43.92 -18.21
CA LYS A 26 -19.35 -44.31 -18.32
C LYS A 26 -18.59 -43.45 -19.35
N ASP A 27 -17.33 -43.12 -19.01
CA ASP A 27 -16.19 -42.79 -19.90
C ASP A 27 -15.49 -41.42 -19.68
N ASN A 28 -14.90 -41.15 -18.50
CA ASN A 28 -13.74 -40.23 -18.39
C ASN A 28 -12.86 -40.36 -17.10
N ASP A 29 -12.65 -41.58 -16.61
CA ASP A 29 -12.43 -41.87 -15.17
C ASP A 29 -11.02 -41.70 -14.53
N ASP A 30 -10.01 -41.05 -15.11
CA ASP A 30 -8.65 -41.06 -14.47
C ASP A 30 -8.12 -39.70 -13.96
N LEU A 31 -8.48 -38.55 -14.57
CA LEU A 31 -7.98 -37.24 -14.15
C LEU A 31 -8.93 -36.52 -13.17
N GLU A 32 -10.24 -36.54 -13.44
CA GLU A 32 -11.27 -36.01 -12.53
C GLU A 32 -11.21 -36.77 -11.20
N THR A 33 -11.16 -38.10 -11.24
CA THR A 33 -11.11 -38.97 -10.06
C THR A 33 -9.89 -38.73 -9.17
N ARG A 34 -8.75 -38.31 -9.75
CA ARG A 34 -7.50 -38.03 -9.01
C ARG A 34 -7.48 -36.63 -8.39
N ILE A 35 -8.08 -35.63 -9.04
CA ILE A 35 -8.31 -34.30 -8.45
C ILE A 35 -9.36 -34.39 -7.36
N THR A 36 -10.47 -35.11 -7.60
CA THR A 36 -11.48 -35.45 -6.60
C THR A 36 -10.89 -36.21 -5.41
N ALA A 37 -9.83 -37.00 -5.60
CA ALA A 37 -9.13 -37.67 -4.49
C ALA A 37 -8.30 -36.69 -3.65
N ILE A 38 -7.60 -35.71 -4.26
CA ILE A 38 -6.85 -34.67 -3.53
C ILE A 38 -7.82 -33.76 -2.77
N GLU A 39 -8.89 -33.31 -3.44
CA GLU A 39 -9.99 -32.58 -2.83
C GLU A 39 -10.65 -33.41 -1.72
N GLY A 40 -10.78 -34.73 -1.92
CA GLY A 40 -11.22 -35.70 -0.92
C GLY A 40 -10.33 -35.77 0.32
N TYR A 41 -8.99 -35.75 0.14
CA TYR A 41 -8.06 -35.73 1.27
C TYR A 41 -8.08 -34.40 2.03
N PHE A 42 -8.28 -33.28 1.35
CA PHE A 42 -8.52 -31.98 2.01
C PHE A 42 -9.87 -31.95 2.74
N ASN A 43 -10.89 -32.64 2.22
CA ASN A 43 -12.18 -32.83 2.91
C ASN A 43 -12.07 -33.69 4.18
N GLU A 44 -11.10 -34.61 4.25
CA GLU A 44 -10.90 -35.50 5.40
C GLU A 44 -9.94 -34.93 6.48
N ALA A 45 -9.24 -33.83 6.22
CA ALA A 45 -8.26 -33.21 7.13
C ALA A 45 -8.86 -32.10 8.02
N VAL A 46 -10.06 -32.35 8.55
CA VAL A 46 -10.81 -31.43 9.40
C VAL A 46 -10.06 -31.20 10.73
N GLY A 47 -9.64 -29.95 10.99
CA GLY A 47 -8.93 -29.58 12.23
C GLY A 47 -7.40 -29.70 12.18
N ALA A 48 -6.82 -29.95 10.99
CA ALA A 48 -5.37 -30.02 10.80
C ALA A 48 -4.84 -28.88 9.91
N THR A 49 -3.72 -28.27 10.32
CA THR A 49 -2.97 -27.27 9.53
C THR A 49 -1.82 -27.94 8.79
N VAL A 50 -1.43 -27.43 7.61
CA VAL A 50 -0.20 -27.90 6.95
C VAL A 50 1.01 -27.47 7.78
N ILE A 51 1.84 -28.45 8.20
CA ILE A 51 3.10 -28.21 8.91
C ILE A 51 4.26 -28.06 7.92
N SER A 52 4.24 -28.82 6.82
CA SER A 52 5.29 -28.77 5.80
C SER A 52 4.80 -29.22 4.44
N ALA A 53 5.33 -28.60 3.38
CA ALA A 53 5.12 -29.00 1.99
C ALA A 53 6.47 -29.31 1.33
N THR A 54 6.57 -30.42 0.59
CA THR A 54 7.80 -30.81 -0.12
C THR A 54 7.48 -31.28 -1.53
N GLN A 55 8.15 -30.70 -2.52
CA GLN A 55 7.99 -31.11 -3.91
C GLN A 55 8.99 -32.22 -4.28
N ALA A 56 8.51 -33.28 -4.91
CA ALA A 56 9.35 -34.32 -5.48
C ALA A 56 9.81 -33.96 -6.90
N ALA A 57 10.84 -34.64 -7.38
CA ALA A 57 11.48 -34.37 -8.68
C ALA A 57 10.56 -34.59 -9.91
N ASP A 58 9.44 -35.30 -9.73
CA ASP A 58 8.43 -35.52 -10.78
C ASP A 58 7.34 -34.43 -10.80
N GLY A 59 7.43 -33.41 -9.94
CA GLY A 59 6.48 -32.30 -9.82
C GLY A 59 5.35 -32.54 -8.82
N SER A 60 5.25 -33.73 -8.20
CA SER A 60 4.30 -34.01 -7.12
C SER A 60 4.64 -33.25 -5.83
N TRP A 61 3.63 -32.87 -5.06
CA TRP A 61 3.78 -32.25 -3.74
C TRP A 61 3.35 -33.20 -2.65
N THR A 62 4.10 -33.24 -1.55
CA THR A 62 3.73 -33.94 -0.31
C THR A 62 3.47 -32.90 0.79
N LEU A 63 2.25 -32.88 1.31
CA LEU A 63 1.81 -32.00 2.39
C LEU A 63 1.67 -32.83 3.67
N THR A 64 2.35 -32.41 4.74
CA THR A 64 2.22 -33.02 6.06
C THR A 64 1.32 -32.17 6.92
N MET A 65 0.27 -32.77 7.47
CA MET A 65 -0.78 -32.12 8.25
C MET A 65 -0.50 -32.25 9.76
N SER A 66 -1.04 -31.35 10.58
CA SER A 66 -0.83 -31.32 12.04
C SER A 66 -1.46 -32.47 12.81
N ASP A 67 -2.35 -33.21 12.18
CA ASP A 67 -2.89 -34.48 12.69
C ASP A 67 -2.04 -35.70 12.32
N GLY A 68 -0.90 -35.49 11.64
CA GLY A 68 0.02 -36.54 11.19
C GLY A 68 -0.35 -37.18 9.85
N LYS A 69 -1.42 -36.74 9.18
CA LYS A 69 -1.77 -37.19 7.83
C LYS A 69 -0.81 -36.62 6.79
N VAL A 70 -0.62 -37.36 5.70
CA VAL A 70 0.22 -36.96 4.57
C VAL A 70 -0.62 -36.99 3.29
N ILE A 71 -0.69 -35.86 2.59
CA ILE A 71 -1.40 -35.71 1.32
C ILE A 71 -0.36 -35.61 0.21
N THR A 72 -0.48 -36.41 -0.85
CA THR A 72 0.42 -36.35 -2.00
C THR A 72 -0.35 -35.98 -3.26
N THR A 73 0.08 -34.94 -3.97
CA THR A 73 -0.48 -34.54 -5.26
C THR A 73 0.17 -35.33 -6.39
N PRO A 74 -0.50 -35.56 -7.53
CA PRO A 74 0.08 -36.24 -8.67
C PRO A 74 1.09 -35.34 -9.42
N PRO A 75 2.05 -35.94 -10.13
CA PRO A 75 3.00 -35.19 -10.96
C PRO A 75 2.29 -34.44 -12.09
N SER A 76 2.74 -33.22 -12.37
CA SER A 76 2.17 -32.32 -13.38
C SER A 76 2.36 -32.90 -14.79
N LYS A 77 1.36 -33.62 -15.31
CA LYS A 77 1.25 -33.96 -16.74
C LYS A 77 -0.07 -33.46 -17.32
N SER A 78 0.10 -32.52 -18.25
CA SER A 78 -0.85 -31.98 -19.24
C SER A 78 -2.30 -31.83 -18.78
N GLY A 79 -2.64 -30.64 -18.32
CA GLY A 79 -4.02 -30.16 -18.22
C GLY A 79 -4.45 -29.71 -16.83
N SER A 80 -3.63 -29.92 -15.80
CA SER A 80 -3.90 -29.35 -14.48
C SER A 80 -2.65 -28.84 -13.77
N GLU A 81 -2.65 -27.56 -13.40
CA GLU A 81 -1.53 -26.88 -12.76
C GLU A 81 -1.78 -26.83 -11.25
N VAL A 82 -1.04 -27.64 -10.48
CA VAL A 82 -0.99 -27.56 -9.02
C VAL A 82 0.30 -26.86 -8.60
N THR A 83 0.21 -25.65 -8.05
CA THR A 83 1.36 -24.95 -7.45
C THR A 83 1.16 -24.81 -5.96
N VAL A 84 2.24 -24.83 -5.18
CA VAL A 84 2.22 -24.50 -3.77
C VAL A 84 3.24 -23.40 -3.53
N THR A 85 2.78 -22.25 -3.07
CA THR A 85 3.60 -21.08 -2.75
C THR A 85 3.56 -20.86 -1.25
N GLU A 86 4.73 -20.78 -0.62
CA GLU A 86 4.85 -20.54 0.81
C GLU A 86 5.24 -19.07 1.05
N ASN A 87 4.47 -18.34 1.86
CA ASN A 87 4.86 -17.03 2.38
C ASN A 87 5.08 -17.10 3.90
N GLU A 88 5.41 -15.99 4.55
CA GLU A 88 5.74 -15.98 5.99
C GLU A 88 4.63 -16.61 6.86
N ASN A 89 3.36 -16.41 6.48
CA ASN A 89 2.20 -16.74 7.31
C ASN A 89 1.29 -17.83 6.73
N ASN A 90 1.46 -18.23 5.46
CA ASN A 90 0.51 -19.10 4.74
C ASN A 90 1.20 -20.04 3.74
N PHE A 91 0.53 -21.16 3.47
CA PHE A 91 0.67 -21.95 2.26
C PHE A 91 -0.45 -21.59 1.28
N ILE A 92 -0.11 -21.23 0.05
CA ILE A 92 -1.04 -20.92 -1.05
C ILE A 92 -0.97 -22.06 -2.04
N ILE A 93 -2.01 -22.88 -2.12
CA ILE A 93 -2.09 -23.98 -3.07
C ILE A 93 -2.94 -23.52 -4.25
N THR A 94 -2.41 -23.45 -5.45
CA THR A 94 -3.19 -23.15 -6.66
C THR A 94 -3.49 -24.47 -7.37
N VAL A 95 -4.75 -24.76 -7.68
CA VAL A 95 -5.16 -25.88 -8.53
C VAL A 95 -5.97 -25.30 -9.70
N ASN A 96 -5.46 -25.42 -10.93
CA ASN A 96 -6.14 -24.94 -12.14
C ASN A 96 -6.59 -23.46 -12.06
N GLY A 97 -5.73 -22.61 -11.50
CA GLY A 97 -6.00 -21.18 -11.30
C GLY A 97 -6.84 -20.86 -10.06
N THR A 98 -7.32 -21.86 -9.31
CA THR A 98 -8.04 -21.67 -8.04
C THR A 98 -7.07 -21.72 -6.87
N GLN A 99 -7.01 -20.67 -6.06
CA GLN A 99 -6.11 -20.59 -4.90
C GLN A 99 -6.80 -21.01 -3.61
N TYR A 100 -6.10 -21.81 -2.81
CA TYR A 100 -6.45 -22.22 -1.47
C TYR A 100 -5.40 -21.67 -0.51
N VAL A 101 -5.76 -20.70 0.31
CA VAL A 101 -4.85 -20.09 1.30
C VAL A 101 -5.05 -20.78 2.63
N ILE A 102 -3.98 -21.36 3.15
CA ILE A 102 -3.95 -22.09 4.42
C ILE A 102 -2.95 -21.39 5.34
N PRO A 103 -3.38 -20.80 6.46
CA PRO A 103 -2.46 -20.25 7.45
C PRO A 103 -1.48 -21.32 7.92
N LYS A 104 -0.20 -20.97 7.97
CA LYS A 104 0.79 -21.80 8.66
C LYS A 104 0.35 -21.93 10.11
N ALA A 105 0.50 -23.11 10.68
CA ALA A 105 0.54 -23.20 12.13
C ALA A 105 1.68 -22.29 12.61
N ALA A 106 1.35 -21.14 13.20
CA ALA A 106 2.27 -20.48 14.10
C ALA A 106 2.61 -21.55 15.14
N ALA A 107 3.85 -22.04 15.15
CA ALA A 107 4.27 -23.25 15.87
C ALA A 107 4.09 -23.19 17.40
N ALA A 108 3.40 -22.18 17.94
CA ALA A 108 3.11 -22.05 19.35
C ALA A 108 1.66 -21.68 19.70
N CYS A 109 0.84 -20.99 18.88
CA CYS A 109 -0.42 -20.36 19.37
C CYS A 109 -1.65 -20.69 18.50
N GLN A 110 -2.59 -21.49 19.01
CA GLN A 110 -3.80 -21.97 18.31
C GLN A 110 -5.09 -21.76 19.12
N LEU A 111 -6.20 -21.51 18.41
CA LEU A 111 -7.57 -21.63 18.92
C LEU A 111 -8.25 -22.82 18.23
N ILE A 112 -8.68 -23.81 18.99
CA ILE A 112 -9.39 -24.98 18.48
C ILE A 112 -10.87 -24.78 18.77
N TYR A 113 -11.67 -24.55 17.74
CA TYR A 113 -13.13 -24.46 17.87
C TYR A 113 -13.69 -25.73 18.50
N SER A 114 -14.54 -25.55 19.51
CA SER A 114 -15.21 -26.62 20.23
C SER A 114 -16.71 -26.52 19.99
N PRO A 115 -17.26 -27.33 19.06
CA PRO A 115 -18.66 -27.23 18.70
C PRO A 115 -19.60 -27.52 19.87
N GLN A 116 -20.65 -26.71 19.98
CA GLN A 116 -21.71 -26.88 20.97
C GLN A 116 -22.87 -27.74 20.46
N PHE A 117 -22.96 -27.91 19.14
CA PHE A 117 -24.01 -28.66 18.45
C PHE A 117 -23.45 -29.92 17.78
N GLU A 118 -24.27 -30.97 17.64
CA GLU A 118 -23.86 -32.26 17.08
C GLU A 118 -23.43 -32.19 15.60
N ASP A 119 -23.94 -31.22 14.84
CA ASP A 119 -23.58 -30.98 13.44
C ASP A 119 -22.35 -30.06 13.28
N GLY A 120 -21.85 -29.52 14.40
CA GLY A 120 -20.71 -28.61 14.44
C GLY A 120 -21.02 -27.18 13.99
N ILE A 121 -22.28 -26.80 13.82
CA ILE A 121 -22.70 -25.50 13.29
C ILE A 121 -23.30 -24.65 14.40
N GLU A 122 -22.71 -23.47 14.64
CA GLU A 122 -23.32 -22.46 15.51
C GLU A 122 -24.56 -21.87 14.84
N VAL A 123 -25.60 -21.60 15.61
CA VAL A 123 -26.87 -21.09 15.10
C VAL A 123 -27.11 -19.68 15.60
N TYR A 124 -27.23 -18.73 14.67
CA TYR A 124 -27.57 -17.34 14.95
C TYR A 124 -29.05 -17.07 14.65
N ASP A 125 -29.84 -16.88 15.70
CA ASP A 125 -31.29 -16.65 15.63
C ASP A 125 -31.68 -15.18 15.93
N GLY A 126 -30.82 -14.21 15.59
CA GLY A 126 -31.08 -12.77 15.82
C GLY A 126 -30.57 -12.23 17.16
N SER A 127 -29.79 -13.02 17.91
CA SER A 127 -29.15 -12.58 19.16
C SER A 127 -27.71 -13.09 19.22
N THR A 128 -26.85 -12.41 19.99
CA THR A 128 -25.43 -12.76 20.17
C THR A 128 -25.26 -14.23 20.52
N ILE A 129 -24.38 -14.93 19.78
CA ILE A 129 -24.00 -16.31 20.05
C ILE A 129 -22.69 -16.34 20.82
N ASN A 130 -22.45 -17.37 21.64
CA ASN A 130 -21.17 -17.53 22.34
C ASN A 130 -20.42 -18.70 21.72
N VAL A 131 -19.34 -18.45 21.00
CA VAL A 131 -18.53 -19.48 20.34
C VAL A 131 -17.41 -19.96 21.27
N GLN A 132 -17.16 -21.27 21.31
CA GLN A 132 -16.20 -21.86 22.25
C GLN A 132 -14.89 -22.29 21.56
N PHE A 133 -13.77 -21.99 22.20
CA PHE A 133 -12.44 -22.38 21.74
C PHE A 133 -11.60 -22.98 22.86
N GLN A 134 -10.81 -23.99 22.55
CA GLN A 134 -9.66 -24.38 23.37
C GLN A 134 -8.43 -23.60 22.91
N MET A 135 -7.65 -23.09 23.85
CA MET A 135 -6.46 -22.30 23.56
C MET A 135 -5.18 -23.08 23.85
N SER A 136 -4.19 -23.01 22.96
CA SER A 136 -2.87 -23.59 23.16
C SER A 136 -1.76 -22.61 22.73
N PRO A 137 -0.84 -22.19 23.63
CA PRO A 137 -0.89 -22.37 25.06
C PRO A 137 -2.10 -21.64 25.65
N ARG A 138 -2.54 -22.10 26.81
CA ARG A 138 -3.64 -21.46 27.52
C ARG A 138 -3.23 -20.06 28.01
N LEU A 139 -4.11 -19.09 27.80
CA LEU A 139 -4.02 -17.79 28.44
C LEU A 139 -4.54 -17.85 29.88
N ALA A 140 -3.91 -17.08 30.77
CA ALA A 140 -4.35 -16.95 32.16
C ALA A 140 -5.55 -16.00 32.29
N ASN A 141 -5.59 -14.94 31.49
CA ASN A 141 -6.66 -13.95 31.39
C ASN A 141 -6.67 -13.31 29.99
N LEU A 142 -7.65 -12.46 29.72
CA LEU A 142 -7.80 -11.73 28.45
C LEU A 142 -7.43 -10.24 28.57
N ASP A 143 -6.65 -9.87 29.60
CA ASP A 143 -6.28 -8.47 29.82
C ASP A 143 -5.46 -7.96 28.63
N ASN A 144 -5.90 -6.86 28.02
CA ASN A 144 -5.32 -6.29 26.79
C ASN A 144 -5.29 -7.25 25.59
N ALA A 145 -6.15 -8.27 25.57
CA ALA A 145 -6.33 -9.11 24.39
C ALA A 145 -7.22 -8.39 23.36
N GLN A 146 -6.74 -8.27 22.13
CA GLN A 146 -7.58 -7.89 20.99
C GLN A 146 -8.13 -9.17 20.38
N ILE A 147 -9.45 -9.30 20.32
CA ILE A 147 -10.16 -10.48 19.79
C ILE A 147 -11.00 -9.99 18.63
N ASP A 148 -10.81 -10.57 17.45
CA ASP A 148 -11.51 -10.13 16.25
C ASP A 148 -11.84 -11.29 15.29
N ILE A 149 -12.78 -11.05 14.38
CA ILE A 149 -13.03 -11.92 13.23
C ILE A 149 -11.97 -11.62 12.18
N GLN A 150 -11.07 -12.57 11.96
CA GLN A 150 -10.03 -12.43 10.94
C GLN A 150 -10.64 -12.52 9.54
N GLU A 151 -11.56 -13.46 9.34
CA GLU A 151 -12.22 -13.67 8.05
C GLU A 151 -13.62 -14.25 8.27
N ALA A 152 -14.57 -13.83 7.45
CA ALA A 152 -15.84 -14.52 7.28
C ALA A 152 -16.23 -14.56 5.80
N HIS A 153 -16.89 -15.62 5.35
CA HIS A 153 -17.51 -15.68 4.02
C HIS A 153 -18.73 -16.60 4.00
N GLU A 154 -19.70 -16.29 3.15
CA GLU A 154 -20.75 -17.25 2.81
C GLU A 154 -20.08 -18.45 2.12
N LEU A 155 -20.59 -19.66 2.36
CA LEU A 155 -20.08 -20.91 1.75
C LEU A 155 -20.13 -20.98 0.20
N ARG A 156 -20.20 -19.86 -0.53
CA ARG A 156 -20.25 -19.74 -2.00
C ARG A 156 -19.61 -18.48 -2.59
N THR A 157 -19.02 -17.57 -1.81
CA THR A 157 -18.47 -16.27 -2.30
C THR A 157 -17.22 -15.82 -1.52
N ARG A 158 -16.49 -14.79 -2.00
CA ARG A 158 -15.23 -14.27 -1.42
C ARG A 158 -15.38 -13.77 0.03
N GLY A 159 -14.29 -13.85 0.79
CA GLY A 159 -14.06 -13.27 2.13
C GLY A 159 -14.49 -11.81 2.28
N ASN A 160 -15.29 -11.54 3.32
CA ASN A 160 -15.55 -10.21 3.87
C ASN A 160 -15.62 -10.31 5.40
N SER A 161 -14.69 -9.65 6.11
CA SER A 161 -14.68 -9.64 7.58
C SER A 161 -15.85 -8.87 8.20
N GLU A 162 -16.60 -8.08 7.43
CA GLU A 162 -17.72 -7.27 7.95
C GLU A 162 -19.03 -8.06 8.18
N LEU A 163 -19.03 -9.38 8.00
CA LEU A 163 -20.23 -10.22 8.11
C LEU A 163 -20.59 -10.55 9.56
N PHE A 164 -19.58 -10.65 10.43
CA PHE A 164 -19.71 -10.89 11.86
C PHE A 164 -18.70 -10.03 12.61
N LYS A 165 -19.01 -9.70 13.87
CA LYS A 165 -18.09 -9.06 14.80
C LYS A 165 -18.04 -9.81 16.12
N VAL A 166 -16.94 -9.64 16.84
CA VAL A 166 -16.85 -9.99 18.26
C VAL A 166 -17.49 -8.85 19.06
N VAL A 167 -18.32 -9.18 20.05
CA VAL A 167 -18.88 -8.19 21.00
C VAL A 167 -18.31 -8.40 22.40
N ASP A 168 -18.36 -7.35 23.21
CA ASP A 168 -17.81 -7.38 24.57
C ASP A 168 -18.40 -8.52 25.41
N GLY A 169 -17.56 -9.12 26.25
CA GLY A 169 -17.94 -10.23 27.14
C GLY A 169 -17.18 -11.53 26.90
N ALA A 170 -16.10 -11.52 26.12
CA ALA A 170 -15.21 -12.66 26.01
C ALA A 170 -14.67 -13.07 27.39
N SER A 171 -14.65 -14.36 27.67
CA SER A 171 -14.29 -14.88 28.99
C SER A 171 -13.65 -16.26 28.92
N ILE A 172 -12.78 -16.57 29.89
CA ILE A 172 -12.18 -17.91 30.04
C ILE A 172 -12.96 -18.66 31.11
N THR A 173 -13.70 -19.69 30.71
CA THR A 173 -14.47 -20.55 31.61
C THR A 173 -13.90 -21.97 31.60
N GLY A 174 -13.24 -22.36 32.71
CA GLY A 174 -12.60 -23.66 32.80
C GLY A 174 -11.40 -23.77 31.87
N GLU A 175 -11.45 -24.67 30.88
CA GLU A 175 -10.42 -24.84 29.84
C GLU A 175 -10.80 -24.15 28.51
N MET A 176 -11.96 -23.50 28.46
CA MET A 176 -12.54 -22.94 27.23
C MET A 176 -12.51 -21.42 27.26
N LEU A 177 -12.22 -20.83 26.11
CA LEU A 177 -12.50 -19.44 25.78
C LEU A 177 -13.92 -19.36 25.20
N MET A 178 -14.74 -18.50 25.77
CA MET A 178 -16.06 -18.11 25.25
C MET A 178 -15.91 -16.76 24.55
N VAL A 179 -16.31 -16.67 23.29
CA VAL A 179 -16.28 -15.42 22.52
C VAL A 179 -17.69 -15.09 22.03
N PRO A 180 -18.28 -13.97 22.49
CA PRO A 180 -19.55 -13.49 21.98
C PRO A 180 -19.39 -12.98 20.54
N VAL A 181 -20.17 -13.54 19.61
CA VAL A 181 -20.17 -13.18 18.19
C VAL A 181 -21.56 -12.71 17.77
N GLN A 182 -21.62 -11.63 17.00
CA GLN A 182 -22.85 -11.08 16.45
C GLN A 182 -22.73 -10.94 14.93
N ALA A 183 -23.79 -11.31 14.20
CA ALA A 183 -23.90 -11.00 12.77
C ALA A 183 -24.03 -9.49 12.56
N THR A 184 -23.38 -8.97 11.51
CA THR A 184 -23.36 -7.54 11.14
C THR A 184 -23.66 -7.30 9.66
N GLY A 185 -23.50 -8.29 8.81
CA GLY A 185 -23.85 -8.21 7.38
C GLY A 185 -24.30 -9.53 6.78
N ALA A 186 -24.43 -10.57 7.60
CA ALA A 186 -24.79 -11.90 7.15
C ALA A 186 -26.30 -12.02 6.86
N GLU A 187 -26.66 -12.45 5.66
CA GLU A 187 -28.06 -12.66 5.26
C GLU A 187 -28.70 -13.89 5.93
N GLU A 188 -30.00 -13.80 6.15
CA GLU A 188 -30.84 -14.88 6.67
C GLU A 188 -30.89 -16.09 5.72
N GLY A 189 -30.94 -17.29 6.30
CA GLY A 189 -30.97 -18.56 5.59
C GLY A 189 -29.61 -19.06 5.12
N LYS A 190 -28.54 -18.26 5.27
CA LYS A 190 -27.19 -18.60 4.79
C LYS A 190 -26.31 -19.18 5.90
N THR A 191 -25.26 -19.88 5.48
CA THR A 191 -24.23 -20.43 6.36
C THR A 191 -22.87 -19.90 5.96
N TYR A 192 -22.12 -19.47 6.96
CA TYR A 192 -20.86 -18.78 6.82
C TYR A 192 -19.73 -19.59 7.45
N ALA A 193 -18.57 -19.59 6.82
CA ALA A 193 -17.32 -19.99 7.45
C ALA A 193 -16.69 -18.76 8.09
N VAL A 194 -16.26 -18.88 9.35
CA VAL A 194 -15.74 -17.79 10.16
C VAL A 194 -14.43 -18.21 10.80
N ASN A 195 -13.45 -17.31 10.80
CA ASN A 195 -12.15 -17.44 11.42
C ASN A 195 -11.91 -16.29 12.41
N MET A 196 -11.25 -16.60 13.52
CA MET A 196 -10.99 -15.66 14.59
C MET A 196 -9.51 -15.54 14.90
N VAL A 197 -9.12 -14.33 15.30
CA VAL A 197 -7.77 -14.01 15.75
C VAL A 197 -7.80 -13.41 17.16
N ILE A 198 -6.79 -13.75 17.97
CA ILE A 198 -6.52 -13.10 19.24
C ILE A 198 -5.08 -12.62 19.24
N MET A 199 -4.89 -11.33 19.44
CA MET A 199 -3.57 -10.71 19.63
C MET A 199 -3.41 -10.29 21.08
N GLN A 200 -2.42 -10.86 21.77
CA GLN A 200 -2.13 -10.50 23.16
C GLN A 200 -0.64 -10.69 23.46
N ASN A 201 -0.02 -9.69 24.09
CA ASN A 201 1.39 -9.71 24.50
C ASN A 201 2.36 -10.12 23.36
N GLY A 202 2.12 -9.60 22.15
CA GLY A 202 2.92 -9.91 20.95
C GLY A 202 2.76 -11.34 20.41
N LYS A 203 1.77 -12.10 20.91
CA LYS A 203 1.39 -13.42 20.38
C LYS A 203 0.07 -13.34 19.64
N THR A 204 0.00 -14.05 18.52
CA THR A 204 -1.21 -14.18 17.70
C THR A 204 -1.72 -15.61 17.77
N TYR A 205 -2.94 -15.79 18.27
CA TYR A 205 -3.67 -17.06 18.26
C TYR A 205 -4.69 -17.00 17.13
N ILE A 206 -4.70 -18.02 16.28
CA ILE A 206 -5.60 -18.09 15.13
C ILE A 206 -6.49 -19.32 15.29
N SER A 207 -7.78 -19.19 14.97
CA SER A 207 -8.71 -20.31 14.99
C SER A 207 -8.63 -21.16 13.74
N ASN A 208 -9.13 -22.40 13.81
CA ASN A 208 -9.66 -23.05 12.62
C ASN A 208 -10.97 -22.39 12.20
N TYR A 209 -11.38 -22.59 10.95
CA TYR A 209 -12.70 -22.17 10.50
C TYR A 209 -13.80 -22.92 11.25
N PHE A 210 -14.76 -22.17 11.76
CA PHE A 210 -16.01 -22.69 12.31
C PHE A 210 -17.19 -22.14 11.51
N ARG A 211 -18.40 -22.61 11.81
CA ARG A 211 -19.59 -22.32 11.00
C ARG A 211 -20.65 -21.63 11.79
N ILE A 212 -21.24 -20.60 11.19
CA ILE A 212 -22.42 -19.94 11.71
C ILE A 212 -23.52 -20.03 10.65
N LYS A 213 -24.66 -20.64 11.01
CA LYS A 213 -25.89 -20.56 10.23
C LYS A 213 -26.73 -19.40 10.75
N VAL A 214 -27.09 -18.48 9.86
CA VAL A 214 -27.94 -17.33 10.19
C VAL A 214 -29.38 -17.69 9.88
N ASN A 215 -30.17 -17.99 10.91
CA ASN A 215 -31.59 -18.33 10.78
C ASN A 215 -32.49 -17.11 10.88
N SER A 216 -32.00 -16.02 11.48
CA SER A 216 -32.67 -14.72 11.46
C SER A 216 -31.66 -13.61 11.30
N ASN A 217 -31.97 -12.67 10.43
CA ASN A 217 -31.23 -11.41 10.34
C ASN A 217 -31.86 -10.27 11.13
N ASN A 218 -32.73 -10.57 12.12
CA ASN A 218 -33.31 -9.59 13.05
C ASN A 218 -32.28 -9.05 14.06
N PHE A 219 -31.12 -8.66 13.56
CA PHE A 219 -30.12 -7.88 14.27
C PHE A 219 -30.13 -6.49 13.67
N VAL A 220 -30.32 -5.49 14.53
CA VAL A 220 -30.30 -4.09 14.08
C VAL A 220 -28.83 -3.72 13.89
N VAL A 221 -28.32 -3.87 12.67
CA VAL A 221 -26.99 -3.36 12.29
C VAL A 221 -27.00 -1.85 12.23
N GLU A 222 -28.13 -1.31 11.82
CA GLU A 222 -28.31 0.10 11.51
C GLU A 222 -29.70 0.55 11.96
N SER A 223 -29.73 1.62 12.72
CA SER A 223 -30.93 2.32 13.17
C SER A 223 -30.61 3.80 13.13
N LEU A 224 -30.73 4.39 11.94
CA LEU A 224 -30.25 5.74 11.71
C LEU A 224 -31.07 6.80 12.46
N GLU A 225 -30.36 7.65 13.17
CA GLU A 225 -30.82 8.77 13.98
C GLU A 225 -30.05 10.03 13.58
N ASP A 226 -30.63 11.19 13.88
CA ASP A 226 -29.98 12.48 13.64
C ASP A 226 -29.54 13.07 14.98
N TYR A 227 -28.22 13.19 15.18
CA TYR A 227 -27.63 13.75 16.39
C TYR A 227 -27.27 15.23 16.28
N GLY A 228 -27.57 15.86 15.14
CA GLY A 228 -27.29 17.26 14.88
C GLY A 228 -25.79 17.58 14.81
N PHE A 229 -25.48 18.69 14.15
CA PHE A 229 -24.10 19.15 13.95
C PHE A 229 -23.79 20.39 14.78
N ALA A 230 -22.54 20.50 15.24
CA ALA A 230 -22.03 21.70 15.87
C ALA A 230 -21.96 22.85 14.86
N SER A 231 -21.92 24.10 15.35
CA SER A 231 -21.88 25.29 14.49
C SER A 231 -20.62 25.40 13.62
N SER A 232 -19.57 24.64 13.92
CA SER A 232 -18.36 24.54 13.11
C SER A 232 -18.60 23.79 11.79
N VAL A 233 -19.61 22.92 11.73
CA VAL A 233 -19.99 22.18 10.53
C VAL A 233 -21.12 22.93 9.84
N VAL A 234 -20.81 23.61 8.75
CA VAL A 234 -21.68 24.64 8.16
C VAL A 234 -22.51 24.15 6.97
N ASP A 235 -22.18 23.00 6.40
CA ASP A 235 -22.67 22.53 5.10
C ASP A 235 -23.25 21.11 5.14
N ALA A 236 -23.60 20.60 6.33
CA ALA A 236 -24.16 19.27 6.47
C ALA A 236 -25.46 19.09 5.66
N GLN A 237 -25.44 18.14 4.72
CA GLN A 237 -26.58 17.79 3.86
C GLN A 237 -26.90 16.31 3.94
N LYS A 238 -28.18 15.99 4.14
CA LYS A 238 -28.66 14.62 4.19
C LYS A 238 -28.81 14.06 2.77
N SER A 239 -28.31 12.85 2.54
CA SER A 239 -28.52 12.12 1.29
C SER A 239 -30.00 11.78 1.11
N GLU A 240 -30.38 11.42 -0.11
CA GLU A 240 -31.66 10.78 -0.35
C GLU A 240 -31.80 9.50 0.48
N VAL A 241 -33.02 9.24 0.96
CA VAL A 241 -33.34 8.01 1.67
C VAL A 241 -33.58 6.91 0.66
N THR A 242 -32.86 5.81 0.81
CA THR A 242 -33.06 4.59 0.03
C THR A 242 -33.45 3.44 0.95
N GLN A 243 -33.93 2.32 0.40
CA GLN A 243 -34.22 1.12 1.20
C GLN A 243 -33.19 0.04 0.91
N SER A 244 -32.68 -0.57 1.99
CA SER A 244 -31.91 -1.80 1.90
C SER A 244 -32.79 -2.97 1.42
N ALA A 245 -32.17 -4.08 1.02
CA ALA A 245 -32.88 -5.31 0.65
C ALA A 245 -33.77 -5.86 1.78
N ALA A 246 -33.47 -5.52 3.03
CA ALA A 246 -34.26 -5.88 4.21
C ALA A 246 -35.43 -4.91 4.49
N GLY A 247 -35.65 -3.90 3.64
CA GLY A 247 -36.72 -2.91 3.79
C GLY A 247 -36.43 -1.82 4.83
N THR A 248 -35.18 -1.69 5.29
CA THR A 248 -34.75 -0.64 6.22
C THR A 248 -34.29 0.59 5.46
N ASP A 249 -34.80 1.76 5.85
CA ASP A 249 -34.35 3.05 5.32
C ASP A 249 -32.87 3.28 5.64
N THR A 250 -32.09 3.66 4.63
CA THR A 250 -30.66 3.95 4.71
C THR A 250 -30.38 5.31 4.08
N TRP A 251 -29.58 6.11 4.76
CA TRP A 251 -29.15 7.44 4.35
C TRP A 251 -27.83 7.80 5.05
N HIS A 252 -27.16 8.84 4.61
CA HIS A 252 -25.97 9.39 5.28
C HIS A 252 -25.97 10.91 5.19
N TRP A 253 -25.14 11.56 6.00
CA TRP A 253 -24.83 12.98 5.86
C TRP A 253 -23.59 13.17 4.99
N ASN A 254 -23.54 14.25 4.22
CA ASN A 254 -22.33 14.77 3.61
C ASN A 254 -22.02 16.09 4.32
N ALA A 255 -20.79 16.28 4.77
CA ALA A 255 -20.38 17.49 5.47
C ALA A 255 -18.88 17.73 5.28
N THR A 256 -18.45 18.98 5.21
CA THR A 256 -17.03 19.30 5.20
C THR A 256 -16.47 19.22 6.62
N ILE A 257 -15.35 18.53 6.77
CA ILE A 257 -14.67 18.47 8.06
C ILE A 257 -14.10 19.84 8.42
N PRO A 258 -14.38 20.39 9.62
CA PRO A 258 -13.97 21.75 9.99
C PRO A 258 -12.54 21.82 10.55
N ALA A 259 -11.71 20.81 10.27
CA ALA A 259 -10.34 20.68 10.75
C ALA A 259 -9.45 20.08 9.65
N ASP A 260 -8.14 20.33 9.74
CA ASP A 260 -7.15 19.73 8.84
C ASP A 260 -6.80 18.31 9.32
N LEU A 261 -6.77 17.33 8.41
CA LEU A 261 -6.54 15.93 8.78
C LEU A 261 -5.13 15.66 9.32
N VAL A 262 -4.16 16.55 9.09
CA VAL A 262 -2.82 16.45 9.69
C VAL A 262 -2.75 16.99 11.12
N ASP A 263 -3.80 17.68 11.60
CA ASP A 263 -3.92 18.14 12.98
C ASP A 263 -4.62 17.10 13.86
N ASP A 264 -4.40 17.20 15.16
CA ASP A 264 -5.13 16.42 16.16
C ASP A 264 -6.45 17.13 16.51
N PHE A 265 -7.56 16.40 16.49
CA PHE A 265 -8.89 16.91 16.87
C PHE A 265 -9.78 15.78 17.39
N ASN A 266 -10.99 16.09 17.87
CA ASN A 266 -11.97 15.07 18.23
C ASN A 266 -13.25 15.24 17.41
N MET A 267 -13.64 14.19 16.67
CA MET A 267 -14.85 14.20 15.85
C MET A 267 -16.13 14.37 16.66
N ALA A 268 -16.14 13.98 17.94
CA ALA A 268 -17.28 14.17 18.83
C ALA A 268 -17.65 15.65 19.01
N ASP A 269 -16.66 16.56 18.92
CA ASP A 269 -16.88 18.01 19.03
C ASP A 269 -17.65 18.58 17.83
N PHE A 270 -17.83 17.81 16.75
CA PHE A 270 -18.57 18.22 15.55
C PHE A 270 -20.08 17.97 15.64
N PHE A 271 -20.55 17.44 16.77
CA PHE A 271 -21.96 17.08 16.98
C PHE A 271 -22.53 17.77 18.22
N THR A 272 -23.87 17.88 18.31
CA THR A 272 -24.55 18.54 19.44
C THR A 272 -25.37 17.60 20.33
N GLY A 273 -25.73 16.42 19.82
CA GLY A 273 -26.67 15.51 20.47
C GLY A 273 -26.19 14.06 20.55
N LEU A 274 -24.87 13.82 20.58
CA LEU A 274 -24.36 12.45 20.69
C LEU A 274 -24.84 11.78 21.99
N PRO A 275 -25.37 10.55 21.91
CA PRO A 275 -25.76 9.79 23.09
C PRO A 275 -24.54 9.32 23.89
N ALA A 276 -24.74 9.03 25.17
CA ALA A 276 -23.71 8.43 26.00
C ALA A 276 -23.31 7.05 25.44
N GLY A 277 -22.00 6.77 25.42
CA GLY A 277 -21.48 5.52 24.86
C GLY A 277 -21.40 5.50 23.33
N ALA A 278 -21.62 6.65 22.66
CA ALA A 278 -21.33 6.78 21.23
C ALA A 278 -19.85 6.51 20.96
N THR A 279 -19.59 5.72 19.92
CA THR A 279 -18.25 5.39 19.42
C THR A 279 -18.16 5.69 17.93
N PHE A 280 -16.94 5.85 17.43
CA PHE A 280 -16.65 6.23 16.04
C PHE A 280 -15.87 5.13 15.33
N GLU A 281 -16.18 4.92 14.07
CA GLU A 281 -15.48 3.95 13.23
C GLU A 281 -15.46 4.42 11.77
N VAL A 282 -14.30 4.41 11.12
CA VAL A 282 -14.23 4.58 9.67
C VAL A 282 -14.87 3.36 9.02
N ALA A 283 -15.88 3.58 8.17
CA ALA A 283 -16.56 2.49 7.48
C ALA A 283 -15.56 1.65 6.68
N GLY A 284 -15.76 0.33 6.63
CA GLY A 284 -14.86 -0.54 5.88
C GLY A 284 -14.80 -0.18 4.39
N ALA A 285 -13.68 -0.54 3.74
CA ALA A 285 -13.41 -0.15 2.36
C ALA A 285 -14.57 -0.47 1.40
N SER A 286 -15.24 -1.61 1.57
CA SER A 286 -16.39 -1.99 0.73
C SER A 286 -17.59 -1.03 0.80
N LYS A 287 -17.66 -0.21 1.86
CA LYS A 287 -18.73 0.75 2.14
C LYS A 287 -18.32 2.20 1.89
N GLN A 288 -17.08 2.45 1.49
CA GLN A 288 -16.62 3.77 1.09
C GLN A 288 -17.18 4.14 -0.30
N LEU A 289 -17.57 5.41 -0.47
CA LEU A 289 -18.31 5.85 -1.65
C LEU A 289 -17.40 6.07 -2.88
N ASN A 290 -16.13 6.41 -2.67
CA ASN A 290 -15.16 6.69 -3.73
C ASN A 290 -13.87 5.87 -3.57
N GLU A 291 -13.03 5.89 -4.60
CA GLU A 291 -11.81 5.10 -4.66
C GLU A 291 -10.70 5.60 -3.73
N ASN A 292 -10.56 6.93 -3.55
CA ASN A 292 -9.57 7.50 -2.65
C ASN A 292 -9.77 7.00 -1.21
N ALA A 293 -11.00 7.09 -0.70
CA ALA A 293 -11.35 6.59 0.63
C ALA A 293 -11.24 5.06 0.76
N ARG A 294 -11.46 4.31 -0.33
CA ARG A 294 -11.23 2.86 -0.37
C ARG A 294 -9.75 2.50 -0.24
N ASN A 295 -8.91 3.16 -1.03
CA ASN A 295 -7.48 2.88 -1.08
C ASN A 295 -6.75 3.35 0.20
N ALA A 296 -7.21 4.45 0.80
CA ALA A 296 -6.66 4.98 2.05
C ALA A 296 -7.34 4.42 3.32
N ASN A 297 -8.23 3.42 3.22
CA ASN A 297 -9.09 2.99 4.33
C ASN A 297 -8.33 2.57 5.59
N GLU A 298 -7.21 1.88 5.43
CA GLU A 298 -6.38 1.44 6.56
C GLU A 298 -5.76 2.63 7.31
N VAL A 299 -5.22 3.62 6.59
CA VAL A 299 -4.68 4.85 7.18
C VAL A 299 -5.78 5.61 7.91
N LEU A 300 -6.97 5.76 7.28
CA LEU A 300 -8.11 6.43 7.90
C LEU A 300 -8.56 5.73 9.18
N LYS A 301 -8.70 4.40 9.16
CA LYS A 301 -9.07 3.59 10.34
C LYS A 301 -8.07 3.72 11.47
N ASN A 302 -6.78 3.64 11.16
CA ASN A 302 -5.72 3.77 12.16
C ASN A 302 -5.61 5.21 12.71
N SER A 303 -6.18 6.20 12.00
CA SER A 303 -6.16 7.60 12.43
C SER A 303 -7.33 7.99 13.34
N LEU A 304 -8.39 7.17 13.43
CA LEU A 304 -9.59 7.45 14.22
C LEU A 304 -9.73 6.46 15.37
N ALA A 305 -9.63 6.96 16.60
CA ALA A 305 -9.93 6.19 17.81
C ALA A 305 -11.44 6.05 18.04
N THR A 306 -11.83 5.04 18.83
CA THR A 306 -13.25 4.75 19.12
C THR A 306 -13.97 5.86 19.87
N ASP A 307 -13.26 6.72 20.60
CA ASP A 307 -13.81 7.88 21.30
C ASP A 307 -13.96 9.14 20.41
N GLY A 308 -13.65 9.01 19.11
CA GLY A 308 -13.69 10.09 18.15
C GLY A 308 -12.40 10.89 18.02
N SER A 309 -11.39 10.63 18.86
CA SER A 309 -10.10 11.29 18.76
C SER A 309 -9.41 10.93 17.45
N TRP A 310 -8.97 11.95 16.72
CA TRP A 310 -8.26 11.84 15.46
C TRP A 310 -6.80 12.24 15.63
N SER A 311 -5.90 11.42 15.10
CA SER A 311 -4.50 11.75 14.87
C SER A 311 -4.03 10.97 13.65
N LEU A 312 -3.56 11.66 12.61
CA LEU A 312 -3.12 11.01 11.39
C LEU A 312 -2.05 9.94 11.68
N ALA A 313 -2.29 8.70 11.24
CA ALA A 313 -1.43 7.54 11.53
C ALA A 313 -0.44 7.18 10.41
N GLY A 314 -0.59 7.78 9.23
CA GLY A 314 0.24 7.53 8.06
C GLY A 314 -0.12 8.47 6.92
N ARG A 315 0.51 8.31 5.76
CA ARG A 315 0.23 9.13 4.57
C ARG A 315 -0.98 8.57 3.80
N PRO A 316 -2.08 9.32 3.64
CA PRO A 316 -3.17 8.92 2.76
C PRO A 316 -2.78 8.94 1.28
N GLY A 317 -1.98 9.93 0.87
CA GLY A 317 -1.49 10.10 -0.50
C GLY A 317 -2.53 10.65 -1.48
N CYS A 318 -3.71 11.05 -0.99
CA CYS A 318 -4.80 11.64 -1.76
C CYS A 318 -5.58 12.67 -0.93
N ASP A 319 -6.38 13.49 -1.62
CA ASP A 319 -7.43 14.32 -1.02
C ASP A 319 -8.76 13.53 -0.94
N PHE A 320 -9.71 14.06 -0.17
CA PHE A 320 -11.04 13.44 0.02
C PHE A 320 -12.15 14.42 -0.34
N GLU A 321 -12.10 15.00 -1.54
CA GLU A 321 -13.14 15.93 -2.02
C GLU A 321 -14.51 15.27 -2.17
N GLU A 322 -14.53 13.97 -2.45
CA GLU A 322 -15.75 13.13 -2.47
C GLU A 322 -16.06 12.52 -1.09
N GLY A 323 -15.24 12.83 -0.08
CA GLY A 323 -15.36 12.45 1.31
C GLY A 323 -14.91 11.05 1.70
N PHE A 324 -14.89 10.76 2.99
CA PHE A 324 -14.74 9.41 3.54
C PHE A 324 -15.78 9.15 4.63
N MET A 325 -16.33 7.93 4.65
CA MET A 325 -17.45 7.57 5.51
C MET A 325 -16.97 7.18 6.91
N VAL A 326 -17.55 7.83 7.91
CA VAL A 326 -17.44 7.50 9.34
C VAL A 326 -18.82 7.15 9.90
N ASN A 327 -18.87 6.04 10.61
CA ASN A 327 -20.03 5.58 11.35
C ASN A 327 -19.94 6.02 12.80
N ILE A 328 -21.08 6.40 13.37
CA ILE A 328 -21.28 6.57 14.80
C ILE A 328 -22.09 5.39 15.29
N LEU A 329 -21.59 4.69 16.29
CA LEU A 329 -22.18 3.48 16.84
C LEU A 329 -22.58 3.66 18.30
N VAL A 330 -23.68 3.04 18.70
CA VAL A 330 -24.10 2.89 20.10
C VAL A 330 -24.39 1.42 20.34
N ASP A 331 -23.74 0.83 21.34
CA ASP A 331 -23.79 -0.61 21.61
C ASP A 331 -23.49 -1.46 20.36
N GLY A 332 -22.60 -0.93 19.50
CA GLY A 332 -22.20 -1.54 18.24
C GLY A 332 -23.26 -1.55 17.13
N VAL A 333 -24.36 -0.79 17.28
CA VAL A 333 -25.34 -0.53 16.23
C VAL A 333 -25.00 0.80 15.55
N VAL A 334 -24.94 0.84 14.22
CA VAL A 334 -24.73 2.08 13.46
C VAL A 334 -25.96 2.97 13.64
N LYS A 335 -25.73 4.13 14.24
CA LYS A 335 -26.77 5.12 14.53
C LYS A 335 -26.70 6.34 13.63
N MET A 336 -25.54 6.68 13.11
CA MET A 336 -25.42 7.79 12.16
C MET A 336 -24.23 7.53 11.25
N LYS A 337 -24.32 8.01 10.02
CA LYS A 337 -23.28 7.88 8.99
C LYS A 337 -22.99 9.26 8.44
N VAL A 338 -21.71 9.63 8.40
CA VAL A 338 -21.27 10.92 7.86
C VAL A 338 -20.12 10.67 6.87
N ASN A 339 -20.33 11.09 5.64
CA ASN A 339 -19.30 11.21 4.62
C ASN A 339 -18.61 12.56 4.79
N TRP A 340 -17.43 12.55 5.41
CA TRP A 340 -16.66 13.74 5.69
C TRP A 340 -15.84 14.16 4.48
N ILE A 341 -16.20 15.28 3.87
CA ILE A 341 -15.48 15.91 2.76
C ILE A 341 -14.28 16.65 3.34
N PHE A 342 -13.10 16.42 2.77
CA PHE A 342 -11.88 17.16 3.09
C PHE A 342 -11.25 17.72 1.82
N ILE A 343 -11.04 19.03 1.82
CA ILE A 343 -10.39 19.74 0.71
C ILE A 343 -8.95 20.01 1.09
N ASP A 344 -8.01 19.52 0.27
CA ASP A 344 -6.58 19.75 0.48
C ASP A 344 -6.26 21.26 0.47
N PRO A 345 -5.77 21.82 1.60
CA PRO A 345 -5.46 23.25 1.70
C PRO A 345 -4.30 23.66 0.79
N LEU A 346 -3.44 22.72 0.37
CA LEU A 346 -2.33 22.98 -0.54
C LEU A 346 -2.71 22.81 -2.01
N LYS A 347 -3.98 22.47 -2.33
CA LYS A 347 -4.38 22.09 -3.69
C LYS A 347 -4.13 23.17 -4.74
N GLU A 348 -4.44 24.40 -4.37
CA GLU A 348 -4.33 25.59 -5.22
C GLU A 348 -3.01 26.35 -5.01
N VAL A 349 -2.12 25.87 -4.14
CA VAL A 349 -0.82 26.51 -3.90
C VAL A 349 0.13 26.22 -5.05
N SER A 350 0.72 27.26 -5.63
CA SER A 350 1.73 27.11 -6.68
C SER A 350 3.10 26.84 -6.08
N PHE A 351 3.70 25.70 -6.46
CA PHE A 351 5.05 25.30 -6.04
C PHE A 351 6.15 25.76 -7.01
N LYS A 352 5.80 26.62 -7.97
CA LYS A 352 6.75 27.27 -8.88
C LYS A 352 7.72 28.20 -8.14
N GLY A 353 7.28 28.82 -7.03
CA GLY A 353 8.14 29.53 -6.06
C GLY A 353 9.08 30.60 -6.63
N GLY A 354 8.63 31.35 -7.64
CA GLY A 354 9.41 32.42 -8.29
C GLY A 354 10.34 31.97 -9.41
N PHE A 355 10.52 30.66 -9.60
CA PHE A 355 11.25 30.14 -10.76
C PHE A 355 10.50 30.43 -12.04
N ASN A 356 11.17 30.87 -13.11
CA ASN A 356 10.53 31.15 -14.40
C ASN A 356 11.29 30.51 -15.56
N ASN A 357 10.56 29.98 -16.56
CA ASN A 357 11.11 29.38 -17.79
C ASN A 357 12.02 28.17 -17.54
N LEU A 358 11.62 27.27 -16.65
CA LEU A 358 12.44 26.13 -16.29
C LEU A 358 12.51 25.09 -17.43
N SER A 359 13.71 24.93 -17.99
CA SER A 359 14.20 23.83 -18.84
C SER A 359 15.65 24.14 -19.23
N GLU A 360 16.42 24.61 -18.26
CA GLU A 360 17.66 25.32 -18.53
C GLU A 360 18.83 24.37 -18.69
N HIS A 361 19.67 24.62 -19.70
CA HIS A 361 20.76 23.72 -20.06
C HIS A 361 22.04 24.19 -19.36
N MET A 362 22.56 23.35 -18.48
CA MET A 362 23.74 23.63 -17.66
C MET A 362 24.78 22.54 -17.89
N GLU A 363 26.05 22.90 -18.08
CA GLU A 363 27.13 21.92 -18.07
C GLU A 363 27.76 21.88 -16.68
N ILE A 364 27.88 20.68 -16.13
CA ILE A 364 28.38 20.47 -14.77
C ILE A 364 29.78 19.87 -14.79
N CYS A 365 30.59 20.29 -13.84
CA CYS A 365 31.95 19.78 -13.61
C CYS A 365 32.04 19.12 -12.23
N PRO A 366 32.97 18.17 -12.03
CA PRO A 366 33.20 17.58 -10.70
C PRO A 366 33.63 18.63 -9.69
N GLU A 367 33.36 18.39 -8.40
CA GLU A 367 33.73 19.31 -7.32
C GLU A 367 35.24 19.55 -7.22
N ASP A 368 36.06 18.62 -7.69
CA ASP A 368 37.53 18.72 -7.64
C ASP A 368 38.13 19.62 -8.73
N GLY A 369 37.29 20.18 -9.62
CA GLY A 369 37.71 21.07 -10.69
C GLY A 369 38.47 20.40 -11.83
N SER A 370 38.48 19.06 -11.90
CA SER A 370 39.11 18.30 -13.01
C SER A 370 38.48 18.59 -14.38
N GLY A 371 37.29 19.17 -14.41
CA GLY A 371 36.59 19.66 -15.60
C GLY A 371 35.70 18.61 -16.30
N TYR A 372 35.89 17.32 -16.03
CA TYR A 372 35.08 16.23 -16.58
C TYR A 372 35.00 15.06 -15.59
N TRP A 373 33.90 14.33 -15.61
CA TRP A 373 33.68 13.16 -14.77
C TRP A 373 34.48 11.98 -15.32
N ALA A 374 35.25 11.32 -14.45
CA ALA A 374 36.04 10.15 -14.83
C ALA A 374 35.13 8.92 -15.00
N PRO A 375 35.56 7.89 -15.76
CA PRO A 375 34.92 6.59 -15.72
C PRO A 375 34.89 6.04 -14.28
N GLY A 376 33.80 5.38 -13.91
CA GLY A 376 33.57 4.84 -12.59
C GLY A 376 32.83 5.80 -11.66
N ALA A 377 33.17 5.73 -10.37
CA ALA A 377 32.38 6.39 -9.32
C ALA A 377 32.68 7.88 -9.18
N ASN A 378 31.64 8.70 -9.27
CA ASN A 378 31.65 10.15 -9.06
C ASN A 378 30.45 10.55 -8.19
N SER A 379 30.49 11.74 -7.62
CA SER A 379 29.38 12.31 -6.83
C SER A 379 29.31 13.82 -7.03
N TRP A 380 28.09 14.35 -7.11
CA TRP A 380 27.83 15.77 -7.27
C TRP A 380 26.49 16.16 -6.65
N ASP A 381 26.51 17.21 -5.83
CA ASP A 381 25.32 17.70 -5.13
C ASP A 381 24.72 18.89 -5.89
N ILE A 382 23.52 18.68 -6.47
CA ILE A 382 22.81 19.68 -7.26
C ILE A 382 22.62 20.97 -6.47
N GLN A 383 22.14 20.84 -5.23
CA GLN A 383 21.71 21.98 -4.43
C GLN A 383 22.90 22.79 -3.95
N LYS A 384 23.96 22.10 -3.51
CA LYS A 384 25.23 22.72 -3.12
C LYS A 384 25.85 23.48 -4.30
N ALA A 385 25.90 22.88 -5.49
CA ALA A 385 26.47 23.52 -6.66
C ALA A 385 25.65 24.74 -7.11
N PHE A 386 24.31 24.63 -7.12
CA PHE A 386 23.45 25.77 -7.45
C PHE A 386 23.58 26.91 -6.44
N SER A 387 23.72 26.61 -5.15
CA SER A 387 23.95 27.61 -4.11
C SER A 387 25.33 28.27 -4.24
N ALA A 388 26.37 27.51 -4.58
CA ALA A 388 27.70 28.07 -4.87
C ALA A 388 27.64 29.07 -6.05
N VAL A 389 26.91 28.74 -7.12
CA VAL A 389 26.71 29.65 -8.25
C VAL A 389 25.98 30.93 -7.81
N TYR A 390 24.91 30.80 -7.03
CA TYR A 390 24.17 31.93 -6.48
C TYR A 390 25.08 32.87 -5.65
N ASP A 391 26.04 32.29 -4.92
CA ASP A 391 27.04 33.02 -4.14
C ASP A 391 28.23 33.55 -4.99
N GLY A 392 28.21 33.32 -6.31
CA GLY A 392 29.18 33.85 -7.27
C GLY A 392 30.32 32.90 -7.66
N ASP A 393 30.24 31.61 -7.30
CA ASP A 393 31.19 30.58 -7.71
C ASP A 393 30.61 29.66 -8.81
N ASP A 394 30.94 29.99 -10.06
CA ASP A 394 30.54 29.21 -11.24
C ASP A 394 31.39 27.94 -11.47
N SER A 395 32.37 27.62 -10.62
CA SER A 395 33.39 26.58 -10.91
C SER A 395 32.80 25.20 -11.23
N GLN A 396 31.68 24.84 -10.60
CA GLN A 396 31.01 23.56 -10.81
C GLN A 396 29.93 23.60 -11.89
N VAL A 397 29.45 24.79 -12.27
CA VAL A 397 28.47 24.99 -13.36
C VAL A 397 29.00 26.07 -14.31
N PRO A 398 30.15 25.85 -14.94
CA PRO A 398 30.88 26.91 -15.67
C PRO A 398 30.17 27.35 -16.94
N MET A 399 29.19 26.58 -17.43
CA MET A 399 28.46 26.90 -18.65
C MET A 399 26.95 26.85 -18.43
N GLN A 400 26.34 28.00 -18.69
CA GLN A 400 24.95 28.29 -18.43
C GLN A 400 24.34 28.78 -19.76
N HIS A 401 23.38 28.03 -20.31
CA HIS A 401 22.65 28.36 -21.53
C HIS A 401 21.20 28.77 -21.23
N GLY A 402 20.59 29.56 -22.13
CA GLY A 402 19.22 30.02 -21.96
C GLY A 402 19.07 30.96 -20.77
N GLY A 403 18.01 30.79 -19.99
CA GLY A 403 17.76 31.48 -18.73
C GLY A 403 18.42 30.84 -17.50
N SER A 404 19.29 29.83 -17.64
CA SER A 404 20.03 29.23 -16.50
C SER A 404 20.76 30.28 -15.64
N GLN A 405 21.30 31.34 -16.25
CA GLN A 405 21.94 32.43 -15.49
C GLN A 405 20.95 33.12 -14.55
N ALA A 406 19.76 33.50 -15.06
CA ALA A 406 18.73 34.14 -14.24
C ALA A 406 18.22 33.17 -13.17
N PHE A 407 18.05 31.89 -13.50
CA PHE A 407 17.66 30.87 -12.52
C PHE A 407 18.69 30.75 -11.38
N LEU A 408 19.96 30.49 -11.71
CA LEU A 408 21.00 30.22 -10.70
C LEU A 408 21.42 31.47 -9.92
N HIS A 409 21.61 32.62 -10.59
CA HIS A 409 22.16 33.84 -9.96
C HIS A 409 21.08 34.73 -9.32
N GLU A 410 19.83 34.64 -9.77
CA GLU A 410 18.79 35.59 -9.33
C GLU A 410 17.65 34.93 -8.56
N GLN A 411 17.30 33.68 -8.90
CA GLN A 411 16.08 33.02 -8.41
C GLN A 411 16.36 31.92 -7.38
N TRP A 412 17.39 31.10 -7.56
CA TRP A 412 17.70 29.93 -6.72
C TRP A 412 17.69 30.24 -5.22
N GLY A 413 18.56 31.17 -4.77
CA GLY A 413 18.65 31.56 -3.35
C GLY A 413 17.47 32.40 -2.84
N LYS A 414 16.47 32.68 -3.67
CA LYS A 414 15.24 33.41 -3.31
C LYS A 414 13.99 32.55 -3.40
N TYR A 415 14.12 31.26 -3.71
CA TYR A 415 12.99 30.37 -3.84
C TYR A 415 12.22 30.29 -2.52
N SER A 416 10.91 30.48 -2.60
CA SER A 416 10.00 30.30 -1.47
C SER A 416 8.60 29.98 -1.95
N VAL A 417 7.95 29.07 -1.25
CA VAL A 417 6.53 28.75 -1.37
C VAL A 417 5.90 28.96 -0.01
N GLN A 418 4.92 29.86 0.05
CA GLN A 418 4.24 30.26 1.26
C GLN A 418 2.75 30.04 1.11
N MET A 419 2.11 29.61 2.19
CA MET A 419 0.67 29.76 2.34
C MET A 419 0.43 31.11 3.02
N LYS A 420 -0.37 31.96 2.36
CA LYS A 420 -0.59 33.34 2.81
C LYS A 420 -1.07 33.34 4.26
N GLU A 421 -0.46 34.17 5.11
CA GLU A 421 -0.77 34.32 6.54
C GLU A 421 -0.41 33.10 7.44
N GLU A 422 -0.12 31.93 6.88
CA GLU A 422 0.25 30.70 7.62
C GLU A 422 1.76 30.39 7.62
N GLY A 423 2.52 30.96 6.66
CA GLY A 423 3.98 30.91 6.64
C GLY A 423 4.59 30.05 5.53
N ASP A 424 5.88 29.75 5.67
CA ASP A 424 6.66 29.01 4.68
C ASP A 424 6.31 27.51 4.65
N ILE A 425 6.07 27.00 3.45
CA ILE A 425 6.01 25.56 3.17
C ILE A 425 7.41 25.09 2.79
N ILE A 426 8.01 25.74 1.80
CA ILE A 426 9.37 25.46 1.32
C ILE A 426 10.09 26.78 1.14
N PHE A 427 11.34 26.86 1.51
CA PHE A 427 12.18 28.03 1.25
C PHE A 427 13.63 27.59 1.01
N HIS A 428 14.41 28.45 0.36
CA HIS A 428 15.86 28.25 0.28
C HIS A 428 16.52 28.75 1.58
N ASP A 429 17.28 27.87 2.25
CA ASP A 429 17.90 28.16 3.56
C ASP A 429 19.29 28.82 3.46
N GLY A 430 19.71 29.21 2.27
CA GLY A 430 21.06 29.65 1.93
C GLY A 430 21.94 28.53 1.39
N THR A 431 21.57 27.26 1.57
CA THR A 431 22.34 26.11 1.07
C THR A 431 21.53 25.16 0.21
N ARG A 432 20.24 25.00 0.49
CA ARG A 432 19.34 24.05 -0.17
C ARG A 432 17.88 24.45 0.01
N LEU A 433 16.99 23.73 -0.66
CA LEU A 433 15.56 23.78 -0.38
C LEU A 433 15.29 23.08 0.96
N ALA A 434 14.64 23.80 1.87
CA ALA A 434 14.28 23.35 3.20
C ALA A 434 12.77 23.52 3.44
N LEU A 435 12.24 22.69 4.33
CA LEU A 435 10.84 22.80 4.76
C LEU A 435 10.70 23.85 5.86
N GLY A 436 9.74 24.76 5.68
CA GLY A 436 9.20 25.56 6.77
C GLY A 436 8.36 24.71 7.72
N ASP A 437 7.92 25.29 8.83
CA ASP A 437 7.17 24.53 9.84
C ASP A 437 5.83 24.02 9.30
N LEU A 438 5.17 24.79 8.42
CA LEU A 438 3.97 24.34 7.71
C LEU A 438 4.29 23.17 6.75
N GLY A 439 5.41 23.25 6.03
CA GLY A 439 5.87 22.14 5.19
C GLY A 439 6.16 20.87 5.99
N LYS A 440 6.83 20.99 7.15
CA LYS A 440 7.08 19.85 8.05
C LYS A 440 5.79 19.25 8.59
N LYS A 441 4.80 20.08 8.94
CA LYS A 441 3.48 19.63 9.40
C LYS A 441 2.84 18.70 8.36
N TYR A 442 2.73 19.15 7.10
CA TYR A 442 2.12 18.34 6.04
C TYR A 442 2.99 17.16 5.57
N ALA A 443 4.31 17.21 5.74
CA ALA A 443 5.23 16.16 5.34
C ALA A 443 5.54 15.12 6.44
N LYS A 444 4.83 15.15 7.58
CA LYS A 444 5.09 14.28 8.76
C LYS A 444 5.28 12.79 8.43
N TYR A 445 4.54 12.26 7.44
CA TYR A 445 4.59 10.87 6.98
C TYR A 445 5.03 10.72 5.52
N SER A 446 5.68 11.75 4.98
CA SER A 446 6.05 11.84 3.57
C SER A 446 7.53 12.19 3.42
N LYS A 447 8.05 12.10 2.19
CA LYS A 447 9.43 12.48 1.89
C LYS A 447 9.73 13.97 2.10
N GLY A 448 8.72 14.83 2.02
CA GLY A 448 8.93 16.27 1.96
C GLY A 448 9.53 16.66 0.60
N VAL A 449 10.53 17.56 0.60
CA VAL A 449 11.24 17.89 -0.64
C VAL A 449 12.17 16.76 -1.01
N TYR A 450 12.02 16.26 -2.24
CA TYR A 450 12.92 15.26 -2.78
C TYR A 450 13.27 15.52 -4.25
N TRP A 451 14.44 15.06 -4.66
CA TRP A 451 14.96 15.13 -6.01
C TRP A 451 14.89 13.77 -6.69
N TYR A 452 14.67 13.82 -8.00
CA TYR A 452 14.65 12.66 -8.86
C TYR A 452 15.05 13.07 -10.28
N LEU A 453 15.40 12.10 -11.11
CA LEU A 453 15.70 12.35 -12.50
C LEU A 453 14.46 12.04 -13.35
N GLY A 454 14.18 12.90 -14.33
CA GLY A 454 13.01 12.79 -15.21
C GLY A 454 13.31 12.23 -16.60
N GLY A 455 14.57 11.95 -16.91
CA GLY A 455 15.02 11.52 -18.23
C GLY A 455 16.55 11.58 -18.33
N ALA A 456 17.14 10.62 -19.04
CA ALA A 456 18.56 10.63 -19.36
C ALA A 456 18.78 10.31 -20.84
N ALA A 457 19.81 10.91 -21.42
CA ALA A 457 20.26 10.62 -22.78
C ALA A 457 21.78 10.55 -22.84
N VAL A 458 22.33 9.71 -23.71
CA VAL A 458 23.75 9.70 -24.02
C VAL A 458 24.03 10.69 -25.15
N THR A 459 24.95 11.61 -24.91
CA THR A 459 25.46 12.57 -25.88
C THR A 459 26.84 12.14 -26.35
N SER A 460 27.11 12.37 -27.62
CA SER A 460 28.47 12.24 -28.14
C SER A 460 29.37 13.24 -27.43
N SER A 461 30.50 12.78 -26.92
CA SER A 461 31.40 13.66 -26.20
C SER A 461 32.10 14.61 -27.20
N ASN A 462 32.01 15.92 -26.98
CA ASN A 462 32.66 16.90 -27.86
C ASN A 462 34.15 16.92 -27.51
N ARG A 463 34.99 16.30 -28.34
CA ARG A 463 36.41 15.99 -28.07
C ARG A 463 37.34 17.20 -28.14
N ARG A 464 36.89 18.40 -27.72
CA ARG A 464 37.65 19.67 -27.83
C ARG A 464 38.91 19.72 -26.97
N ASN A 465 38.95 18.92 -25.90
CA ASN A 465 40.05 18.85 -24.94
C ASN A 465 41.14 17.82 -25.31
N ILE A 466 40.97 17.02 -26.38
CA ILE A 466 41.91 15.95 -26.74
C ILE A 466 42.98 16.47 -27.71
N ALA A 467 44.25 16.35 -27.30
CA ALA A 467 45.40 16.59 -28.18
C ALA A 467 45.46 15.55 -29.31
N ASP A 468 45.89 15.97 -30.50
CA ASP A 468 46.08 15.09 -31.67
C ASP A 468 44.81 14.32 -32.11
N LYS A 469 43.63 14.92 -31.94
CA LYS A 469 42.40 14.38 -32.54
C LYS A 469 42.48 14.46 -34.08
N PRO A 470 41.99 13.44 -34.80
CA PRO A 470 41.87 13.51 -36.25
C PRO A 470 41.05 14.74 -36.69
N GLU A 471 41.43 15.35 -37.82
CA GLU A 471 40.69 16.48 -38.41
C GLU A 471 39.50 16.01 -39.26
N ASP A 472 39.55 14.78 -39.78
CA ASP A 472 38.49 14.20 -40.57
C ASP A 472 37.43 13.47 -39.71
N GLU A 473 36.17 13.65 -40.09
CA GLU A 473 35.01 13.12 -39.35
C GLU A 473 34.98 11.59 -39.34
N ALA A 474 35.43 10.94 -40.43
CA ALA A 474 35.45 9.48 -40.52
C ALA A 474 36.45 8.84 -39.54
N ALA A 475 37.67 9.37 -39.45
CA ALA A 475 38.67 8.91 -38.48
C ALA A 475 38.31 9.28 -37.03
N LEU A 476 37.57 10.38 -36.81
CA LEU A 476 37.01 10.69 -35.49
C LEU A 476 36.00 9.63 -35.05
N ILE A 477 35.04 9.29 -35.92
CA ILE A 477 34.05 8.23 -35.67
C ILE A 477 34.76 6.89 -35.44
N GLU A 478 35.75 6.54 -36.27
CA GLU A 478 36.52 5.29 -36.13
C GLU A 478 37.28 5.22 -34.80
N LYS A 479 37.91 6.32 -34.39
CA LYS A 479 38.78 6.35 -33.20
C LYS A 479 38.01 6.48 -31.88
N PHE A 480 36.89 7.20 -31.87
CA PHE A 480 36.21 7.60 -30.63
C PHE A 480 34.73 7.21 -30.55
N GLY A 481 34.12 6.73 -31.62
CA GLY A 481 32.68 6.49 -31.70
C GLY A 481 31.88 7.79 -31.86
N GLY A 482 30.83 7.76 -32.68
CA GLY A 482 29.90 8.89 -32.89
C GLY A 482 30.52 10.14 -33.53
N ASN A 483 29.68 11.13 -33.85
CA ASN A 483 30.08 12.35 -34.57
C ASN A 483 30.85 13.38 -33.70
N CYS A 484 31.17 13.03 -32.43
CA CYS A 484 32.02 13.80 -31.51
C CYS A 484 31.67 15.30 -31.39
N ASN A 485 30.37 15.65 -31.40
CA ASN A 485 29.91 17.03 -31.54
C ASN A 485 29.05 17.53 -30.36
N GLY A 486 28.76 16.70 -29.35
CA GLY A 486 27.90 17.09 -28.23
C GLY A 486 26.41 16.83 -28.45
N GLU A 487 26.05 16.21 -29.58
CA GLU A 487 24.67 15.84 -29.91
C GLU A 487 24.29 14.49 -29.31
N ILE A 488 22.99 14.29 -29.07
CA ILE A 488 22.44 13.03 -28.59
C ILE A 488 22.71 11.94 -29.63
N ILE A 489 23.21 10.80 -29.18
CA ILE A 489 23.48 9.65 -30.05
C ILE A 489 22.13 9.02 -30.43
N SER A 490 21.95 8.69 -31.71
CA SER A 490 20.70 8.10 -32.20
C SER A 490 20.35 6.83 -31.41
N GLY A 491 19.09 6.73 -30.95
CA GLY A 491 18.61 5.60 -30.14
C GLY A 491 18.95 5.69 -28.65
N TRP A 492 19.66 6.74 -28.22
CA TRP A 492 20.04 6.98 -26.82
C TRP A 492 19.30 8.16 -26.19
N ASP A 493 18.18 8.61 -26.76
CA ASP A 493 17.31 9.61 -26.13
C ASP A 493 16.27 8.92 -25.23
N TRP A 494 15.90 9.59 -24.13
CA TRP A 494 14.89 9.11 -23.17
C TRP A 494 15.09 7.65 -22.72
N ILE A 495 16.29 7.34 -22.24
CA ILE A 495 16.62 6.01 -21.71
C ILE A 495 15.63 5.70 -20.57
N PRO A 496 15.01 4.50 -20.53
CA PRO A 496 14.13 4.09 -19.44
C PRO A 496 14.85 4.10 -18.09
N TYR A 497 14.14 4.44 -17.01
CA TYR A 497 14.72 4.57 -15.67
C TYR A 497 15.39 3.27 -15.21
N GLU A 498 14.76 2.13 -15.50
CA GLU A 498 15.25 0.79 -15.18
C GLU A 498 16.61 0.47 -15.83
N ASP A 499 16.91 1.10 -16.97
CA ASP A 499 18.18 0.90 -17.68
C ASP A 499 19.29 1.83 -17.14
N TRP A 500 18.97 2.85 -16.34
CA TRP A 500 19.97 3.88 -16.00
C TRP A 500 21.14 3.35 -15.20
N HIS A 501 20.87 2.52 -14.19
CA HIS A 501 21.92 1.98 -13.35
C HIS A 501 22.86 1.07 -14.16
N ASP A 502 22.31 0.16 -14.96
CA ASP A 502 23.10 -0.86 -15.64
C ASP A 502 23.74 -0.36 -16.94
N LEU A 503 23.06 0.54 -17.66
CA LEU A 503 23.46 0.96 -19.01
C LEU A 503 24.34 2.21 -19.01
N ILE A 504 24.04 3.20 -18.17
CA ILE A 504 24.77 4.47 -18.10
C ILE A 504 25.40 4.73 -16.73
N GLY A 505 25.10 3.92 -15.72
CA GLY A 505 25.74 3.97 -14.42
C GLY A 505 25.43 5.21 -13.59
N ILE A 506 24.23 5.77 -13.69
CA ILE A 506 23.84 6.98 -12.94
C ILE A 506 22.69 6.75 -11.96
N ASP A 507 22.74 7.44 -10.83
CA ASP A 507 21.71 7.43 -9.79
C ASP A 507 21.59 8.80 -9.11
N ILE A 508 20.52 9.03 -8.35
CA ILE A 508 20.29 10.23 -7.54
C ILE A 508 19.66 9.88 -6.19
N THR A 509 20.12 10.55 -5.13
CA THR A 509 19.47 10.47 -3.83
C THR A 509 18.29 11.45 -3.73
N GLU A 510 17.35 11.20 -2.83
CA GLU A 510 16.25 12.13 -2.54
C GLU A 510 16.73 13.54 -2.15
N SER A 511 17.95 13.66 -1.60
CA SER A 511 18.56 14.95 -1.27
C SER A 511 19.13 15.73 -2.46
N GLY A 512 19.15 15.16 -3.66
CA GLY A 512 19.70 15.79 -4.86
C GLY A 512 21.18 15.53 -5.10
N VAL A 513 21.76 14.51 -4.46
CA VAL A 513 23.13 14.07 -4.77
C VAL A 513 23.09 13.06 -5.89
N MET A 514 23.61 13.45 -7.06
CA MET A 514 23.82 12.56 -8.21
C MET A 514 25.11 11.77 -8.02
N THR A 515 25.09 10.50 -8.40
CA THR A 515 26.25 9.62 -8.32
C THR A 515 26.38 8.78 -9.59
N THR A 516 27.61 8.36 -9.87
CA THR A 516 27.85 7.29 -10.84
C THR A 516 28.44 6.06 -10.19
N GLY A 517 28.17 4.89 -10.76
CA GLY A 517 28.73 3.60 -10.36
C GLY A 517 29.99 3.21 -11.14
N GLN A 518 30.60 2.07 -10.79
CA GLN A 518 31.78 1.53 -11.48
C GLN A 518 31.53 1.24 -12.97
N GLN A 519 30.27 1.03 -13.35
CA GLN A 519 29.81 0.77 -14.70
C GLN A 519 29.74 2.03 -15.57
N TYR A 520 29.82 3.24 -15.00
CA TYR A 520 29.80 4.47 -15.80
C TYR A 520 31.08 4.58 -16.65
N PRO A 521 30.98 4.58 -17.98
CA PRO A 521 32.14 4.53 -18.87
C PRO A 521 32.78 5.90 -19.13
N GLY A 522 32.28 6.98 -18.52
CA GLY A 522 32.75 8.35 -18.77
C GLY A 522 32.04 9.06 -19.93
N TRP A 523 30.91 8.53 -20.42
CA TRP A 523 30.16 9.10 -21.55
C TRP A 523 29.60 10.49 -21.28
N GLY A 524 29.37 11.24 -22.37
CA GLY A 524 28.57 12.46 -22.32
C GLY A 524 27.12 12.14 -21.97
N LEU A 525 26.54 12.82 -20.98
CA LEU A 525 25.14 12.60 -20.57
C LEU A 525 24.37 13.92 -20.60
N ARG A 526 23.09 13.85 -20.98
CA ARG A 526 22.09 14.90 -20.72
C ARG A 526 21.07 14.32 -19.75
N ILE A 527 20.89 14.95 -18.61
CA ILE A 527 20.06 14.47 -17.52
C ILE A 527 19.04 15.53 -17.15
N HIS A 528 17.77 15.15 -17.13
CA HIS A 528 16.70 16.02 -16.69
C HIS A 528 16.56 15.91 -15.17
N ALA A 529 17.05 16.89 -14.41
CA ALA A 529 16.92 16.92 -12.96
C ALA A 529 15.56 17.53 -12.57
N ARG A 530 14.88 16.89 -11.62
CA ARG A 530 13.56 17.26 -11.13
C ARG A 530 13.51 17.29 -9.61
N ALA A 531 12.57 18.09 -9.09
CA ALA A 531 12.29 18.15 -7.66
C ALA A 531 10.78 18.19 -7.42
N ALA A 532 10.34 17.61 -6.31
CA ALA A 532 8.95 17.62 -5.88
C ALA A 532 8.85 17.70 -4.36
N TYR A 533 7.67 18.07 -3.90
CA TYR A 533 7.26 18.08 -2.52
C TYR A 533 6.16 17.05 -2.31
N GLU A 534 6.48 15.97 -1.60
CA GLU A 534 5.53 14.94 -1.18
C GLU A 534 5.02 15.27 0.23
N TYR A 535 3.70 15.26 0.38
CA TYR A 535 3.01 15.59 1.63
C TYR A 535 1.84 14.64 1.86
N ALA A 536 1.07 14.85 2.94
CA ALA A 536 0.02 13.93 3.38
C ALA A 536 -0.98 13.59 2.26
N TYR A 537 -1.43 14.58 1.51
CA TYR A 537 -2.54 14.43 0.55
C TYR A 537 -2.09 14.24 -0.90
N GLY A 538 -0.78 14.22 -1.18
CA GLY A 538 -0.31 14.06 -2.55
C GLY A 538 1.12 14.50 -2.77
N GLN A 539 1.37 15.04 -3.95
CA GLN A 539 2.68 15.53 -4.39
C GLN A 539 2.51 16.77 -5.27
N ARG A 540 3.41 17.74 -5.11
CA ARG A 540 3.50 18.94 -5.95
C ARG A 540 4.88 19.04 -6.56
N TYR A 541 4.94 19.25 -7.86
CA TYR A 541 6.21 19.48 -8.54
C TYR A 541 6.75 20.86 -8.21
N ILE A 542 8.06 20.94 -7.94
CA ILE A 542 8.75 22.21 -7.75
C ILE A 542 9.14 22.72 -9.13
N GLY A 543 8.74 23.96 -9.45
CA GLY A 543 8.99 24.56 -10.76
C GLY A 543 7.80 24.53 -11.73
N ASP A 544 8.08 24.57 -13.04
CA ASP A 544 7.08 24.58 -14.11
C ASP A 544 6.73 23.15 -14.57
N GLY A 545 5.50 22.96 -15.05
CA GLY A 545 5.08 21.74 -15.75
C GLY A 545 5.20 20.46 -14.91
N ASP A 546 5.97 19.50 -15.41
CA ASP A 546 6.15 18.15 -14.85
C ASP A 546 7.31 18.03 -13.84
N GLY A 547 7.74 19.16 -13.27
CA GLY A 547 8.79 19.25 -12.25
C GLY A 547 10.22 19.36 -12.79
N GLY A 548 10.38 19.74 -14.06
CA GLY A 548 11.69 20.01 -14.64
C GLY A 548 12.38 21.21 -14.01
N ILE A 549 13.52 21.00 -13.35
CA ILE A 549 14.34 22.09 -12.79
C ILE A 549 15.41 22.50 -13.82
N ALA A 550 16.18 21.53 -14.31
CA ALA A 550 17.28 21.79 -15.24
C ALA A 550 17.63 20.56 -16.09
N PHE A 551 18.19 20.79 -17.27
CA PHE A 551 18.94 19.81 -18.03
C PHE A 551 20.42 19.95 -17.71
N LEU A 552 20.97 18.95 -17.03
CA LEU A 552 22.37 18.86 -16.66
C LEU A 552 23.14 18.07 -17.72
N PHE A 553 24.23 18.64 -18.19
CA PHE A 553 25.15 18.02 -19.13
C PHE A 553 26.43 17.61 -18.43
N ILE A 554 26.74 16.33 -18.49
CA ILE A 554 28.00 15.75 -18.03
C ILE A 554 28.85 15.46 -19.26
N ASN A 555 30.13 15.78 -19.22
CA ASN A 555 31.12 15.43 -20.25
C ASN A 555 30.76 15.81 -21.70
N ARG A 556 29.84 16.78 -21.88
CA ARG A 556 29.41 17.22 -23.21
C ARG A 556 30.57 17.84 -24.00
N ARG A 557 31.48 18.56 -23.34
CA ARG A 557 32.59 19.32 -23.98
C ARG A 557 33.99 18.75 -23.80
N GLY A 558 34.10 17.72 -22.99
CA GLY A 558 35.34 17.02 -22.75
C GLY A 558 35.04 15.72 -22.04
N ALA A 559 35.85 14.72 -22.33
CA ALA A 559 35.80 13.43 -21.68
C ALA A 559 37.21 13.05 -21.22
N ALA A 560 37.28 12.09 -20.30
CA ALA A 560 38.53 11.46 -19.91
C ALA A 560 39.19 10.75 -21.10
N GLU A 561 40.51 10.58 -21.01
CA GLU A 561 41.27 9.83 -22.01
C GLU A 561 40.77 8.37 -22.09
N GLY A 562 40.68 7.84 -23.32
CA GLY A 562 40.28 6.45 -23.56
C GLY A 562 38.77 6.18 -23.56
N VAL A 563 37.92 7.16 -23.27
CA VAL A 563 36.45 7.01 -23.41
C VAL A 563 36.07 6.80 -24.87
N ILE A 564 35.27 5.79 -25.18
CA ILE A 564 34.70 5.52 -26.51
C ILE A 564 33.18 5.67 -26.40
N ASP A 565 32.58 6.50 -27.25
CA ASP A 565 31.14 6.73 -27.28
C ASP A 565 30.42 5.46 -27.80
N PRO A 566 29.20 5.16 -27.32
CA PRO A 566 28.47 3.99 -27.80
C PRO A 566 28.03 4.17 -29.25
N ALA A 567 27.86 3.04 -29.95
CA ALA A 567 27.20 3.05 -31.24
C ALA A 567 25.72 3.44 -31.10
N SER A 568 25.12 3.94 -32.17
CA SER A 568 23.66 4.17 -32.23
C SER A 568 22.88 2.90 -31.88
N ARG A 569 21.80 3.05 -31.12
CA ARG A 569 20.91 1.96 -30.67
C ARG A 569 19.74 1.74 -31.63
#